data_AF-S3A4Z2-F1
#
_entry.id   AF-S3A4Z2-F1
#
_cell.length_a   1.000
_cell.length_b   1.000
_cell.length_c   1.000
_cell.angle_alpha   90.00
_cell.angle_beta   90.00
_cell.angle_gamma   90.00
#
_symmetry.space_group_name_H-M   'P 1'
#
loop_
_entity.id
_entity.type
_entity.pdbx_description
1 polymer ?
#
loop_
_entity_poly.entity_id
_entity_poly.type
_entity_poly.pdbx_seq_one_letter_code
_entity_poly.pdbx_strand_id
1 'polypeptide(L)'
;MRCISVDTTGLVVDTFFKALSMVTPVLSVILIGVGLLSMIIGATRWMRDGSYGGGTPLLISGALQVAAGAFLPTIVNSIANAIAGTDDPQPEPSGSSSPSALPTSTPSPTSPPSQTTGDLTWLLTVLGIVAALILVVALIALSSHVTGRARRSIRASRTQAATERATRDRLTAAWQGFHDRHDELLRKILHSETNWDSLFFHPALTDPNVPETYRMLLAMRAAGVLRDTAGELPIALSEDTDLLELPYPKAVVEFNLAWDAAERNARRLGQKGIPVAERTLIKEIRTLLDLAENSAASQTERSLSYRRALKLIESLESVHVPPRAVAQLEGRQKLAVEGPRS
;
A
#
# COMPACT_ATOMS: atom_id res chain seq x y z
N MET A 1 -78.94 -38.31 -16.42
CA MET A 1 -77.79 -37.43 -16.08
C MET A 1 -76.62 -38.32 -15.68
N ARG A 2 -75.57 -38.40 -16.51
CA ARG A 2 -74.27 -38.97 -16.13
C ARG A 2 -73.28 -37.81 -16.12
N CYS A 3 -72.76 -37.47 -14.95
CA CYS A 3 -71.71 -36.47 -14.80
C CYS A 3 -70.37 -37.09 -15.20
N ILE A 4 -69.69 -36.46 -16.15
CA ILE A 4 -68.30 -36.76 -16.52
C ILE A 4 -67.43 -35.89 -15.61
N SER A 5 -66.76 -36.51 -14.62
CA SER A 5 -65.67 -35.88 -13.89
C SER A 5 -64.40 -36.07 -14.71
N VAL A 6 -63.79 -34.99 -15.19
CA VAL A 6 -62.55 -35.01 -15.97
C VAL A 6 -61.37 -34.84 -15.01
N ASP A 7 -60.58 -35.89 -14.82
CA ASP A 7 -59.29 -35.87 -14.10
C ASP A 7 -58.28 -34.99 -14.86
N THR A 8 -58.32 -33.71 -14.56
CA THR A 8 -57.46 -32.70 -15.22
C THR A 8 -56.08 -32.62 -14.55
N THR A 9 -55.96 -33.12 -13.31
CA THR A 9 -54.74 -33.08 -12.50
C THR A 9 -53.69 -34.11 -12.94
N GLY A 10 -54.09 -35.34 -13.28
CA GLY A 10 -53.16 -36.39 -13.73
C GLY A 10 -52.46 -36.04 -15.04
N LEU A 11 -53.18 -35.43 -15.99
CA LEU A 11 -52.62 -35.09 -17.31
C LEU A 11 -51.55 -33.99 -17.21
N VAL A 12 -51.73 -33.01 -16.33
CA VAL A 12 -50.77 -31.91 -16.13
C VAL A 12 -49.49 -32.42 -15.47
N VAL A 13 -49.61 -33.34 -14.50
CA VAL A 13 -48.48 -33.94 -13.80
C VAL A 13 -47.65 -34.82 -14.75
N ASP A 14 -48.29 -35.68 -15.54
CA ASP A 14 -47.60 -36.53 -16.51
C ASP A 14 -46.90 -35.74 -17.61
N THR A 15 -47.53 -34.66 -18.10
CA THR A 15 -46.95 -33.79 -19.13
C THR A 15 -45.73 -33.04 -18.57
N PHE A 16 -45.80 -32.60 -17.31
CA PHE A 16 -44.69 -31.96 -16.62
C PHE A 16 -43.51 -32.91 -16.42
N PHE A 17 -43.74 -34.15 -15.97
CA PHE A 17 -42.66 -35.13 -15.77
C PHE A 17 -42.01 -35.58 -17.09
N LYS A 18 -42.78 -35.69 -18.18
CA LYS A 18 -42.22 -35.96 -19.52
C LYS A 18 -41.38 -34.79 -20.04
N ALA A 19 -41.82 -33.55 -19.81
CA ALA A 19 -41.02 -32.38 -20.15
C ALA A 19 -39.73 -32.31 -19.31
N LEU A 20 -39.83 -32.60 -18.00
CA LEU A 20 -38.69 -32.61 -17.09
C LEU A 20 -37.67 -33.69 -17.45
N SER A 21 -38.11 -34.90 -17.80
CA SER A 21 -37.22 -35.99 -18.20
C SER A 21 -36.50 -35.71 -19.53
N MET A 22 -37.13 -35.00 -20.47
CA MET A 22 -36.48 -34.55 -21.71
C MET A 22 -35.39 -33.50 -21.48
N VAL A 23 -35.53 -32.62 -20.49
CA VAL A 23 -34.57 -31.54 -20.20
C VAL A 23 -33.43 -32.01 -19.27
N THR A 24 -33.69 -33.03 -18.44
CA THR A 24 -32.73 -33.57 -17.47
C THR A 24 -31.36 -33.97 -18.06
N PRO A 25 -31.24 -34.70 -19.20
CA PRO A 25 -29.93 -35.07 -19.74
C PRO A 25 -29.13 -33.86 -20.23
N VAL A 26 -29.80 -32.86 -20.80
CA VAL A 26 -29.15 -31.62 -21.26
C VAL A 26 -28.63 -30.82 -20.06
N LEU A 27 -29.43 -30.71 -19.00
CA LEU A 27 -29.05 -30.02 -17.79
C LEU A 27 -27.89 -30.71 -17.05
N SER A 28 -27.89 -32.06 -17.03
CA SER A 28 -26.81 -32.88 -16.47
C SER A 28 -25.47 -32.62 -17.18
N VAL A 29 -25.47 -32.63 -18.52
CA VAL A 29 -24.26 -32.37 -19.33
C VAL A 29 -23.74 -30.94 -19.10
N ILE A 30 -24.63 -29.95 -19.02
CA ILE A 30 -24.25 -28.56 -18.74
C ILE A 30 -23.61 -28.45 -17.34
N LEU A 31 -24.21 -29.06 -16.31
CA LEU A 31 -23.67 -29.02 -14.95
C LEU A 31 -22.27 -29.66 -14.86
N ILE A 32 -22.10 -30.82 -15.51
CA ILE A 32 -20.80 -31.51 -15.56
C ILE A 32 -19.76 -30.66 -16.30
N GLY A 33 -20.14 -30.03 -17.41
CA GLY A 33 -19.26 -29.15 -18.18
C GLY A 33 -18.78 -27.94 -17.37
N VAL A 34 -19.69 -27.26 -16.66
CA VAL A 34 -19.35 -26.12 -15.80
C VAL A 34 -18.51 -26.55 -14.58
N GLY A 35 -18.82 -27.71 -14.01
CA GLY A 35 -18.06 -28.30 -12.91
C GLY A 35 -16.61 -28.66 -13.28
N LEU A 36 -16.40 -29.30 -14.44
CA LEU A 36 -15.05 -29.61 -14.94
C LEU A 36 -14.26 -28.33 -15.26
N LEU A 37 -14.90 -27.33 -15.85
CA LEU A 37 -14.28 -26.04 -16.15
C LEU A 37 -13.79 -25.32 -14.88
N SER A 38 -14.62 -25.29 -13.84
CA SER A 38 -14.25 -24.67 -12.55
C SER A 38 -13.12 -25.44 -11.86
N MET A 39 -13.07 -26.77 -11.98
CA MET A 39 -11.93 -27.56 -11.49
C MET A 39 -10.63 -27.24 -12.25
N ILE A 40 -10.67 -27.12 -13.58
CA ILE A 40 -9.47 -26.81 -14.39
C ILE A 40 -8.93 -25.40 -14.04
N ILE A 41 -9.82 -24.42 -13.87
CA ILE A 41 -9.44 -23.06 -13.46
C ILE A 41 -8.89 -23.06 -12.02
N GLY A 42 -9.49 -23.82 -11.12
CA GLY A 42 -9.01 -24.00 -9.75
C GLY A 42 -7.61 -24.64 -9.70
N ALA A 43 -7.37 -25.70 -10.47
CA ALA A 43 -6.11 -26.42 -10.52
C ALA A 43 -4.97 -25.56 -11.11
N THR A 44 -5.23 -24.86 -12.21
CA THR A 44 -4.24 -23.97 -12.84
C THR A 44 -3.86 -22.80 -11.92
N ARG A 45 -4.82 -22.27 -11.17
CA ARG A 45 -4.57 -21.22 -10.18
C ARG A 45 -3.80 -21.74 -8.96
N TRP A 46 -4.11 -22.95 -8.50
CA TRP A 46 -3.39 -23.60 -7.41
C TRP A 46 -1.92 -23.87 -7.79
N MET A 47 -1.67 -24.38 -9.01
CA MET A 47 -0.31 -24.61 -9.51
C MET A 47 0.51 -23.33 -9.66
N ARG A 48 -0.11 -22.20 -10.01
CA ARG A 48 0.61 -20.94 -10.25
C ARG A 48 0.94 -20.18 -8.97
N ASP A 49 -0.01 -20.12 -8.04
CA ASP A 49 0.10 -19.23 -6.89
C ASP A 49 0.66 -19.96 -5.65
N GLY A 50 0.78 -21.30 -5.66
CA GLY A 50 1.40 -22.14 -4.61
C GLY A 50 0.74 -22.06 -3.22
N SER A 51 -0.25 -21.18 -3.08
CA SER A 51 -0.94 -20.86 -1.84
C SER A 51 -2.31 -21.51 -1.81
N TYR A 52 -2.61 -22.16 -0.69
CA TYR A 52 -3.86 -22.89 -0.43
C TYR A 52 -5.13 -22.02 -0.52
N GLY A 53 -5.03 -20.69 -0.60
CA GLY A 53 -6.20 -19.79 -0.58
C GLY A 53 -6.84 -19.47 -1.93
N GLY A 54 -6.13 -19.63 -3.06
CA GLY A 54 -6.59 -19.07 -4.35
C GLY A 54 -7.43 -19.98 -5.24
N GLY A 55 -7.12 -21.29 -5.27
CA GLY A 55 -7.71 -22.26 -6.20
C GLY A 55 -8.61 -23.31 -5.56
N THR A 56 -8.51 -23.52 -4.26
CA THR A 56 -9.24 -24.53 -3.49
C THR A 56 -10.78 -24.38 -3.51
N PRO A 57 -11.38 -23.18 -3.35
CA PRO A 57 -12.85 -23.08 -3.39
C PRO A 57 -13.42 -23.40 -4.78
N LEU A 58 -12.67 -23.13 -5.85
CA LEU A 58 -13.09 -23.43 -7.23
C LEU A 58 -13.02 -24.93 -7.53
N LEU A 59 -12.03 -25.64 -6.97
CA LEU A 59 -11.93 -27.10 -7.07
C LEU A 59 -13.08 -27.80 -6.36
N ILE A 60 -13.42 -27.36 -5.15
CA ILE A 60 -14.50 -27.95 -4.34
C ILE A 60 -15.87 -27.68 -5.00
N SER A 61 -16.11 -26.44 -5.44
CA SER A 61 -17.35 -26.08 -6.14
C SER A 61 -17.51 -26.86 -7.45
N GLY A 62 -16.44 -27.02 -8.23
CA GLY A 62 -16.47 -27.80 -9.46
C GLY A 62 -16.75 -29.28 -9.23
N ALA A 63 -16.11 -29.88 -8.23
CA ALA A 63 -16.37 -31.27 -7.86
C ALA A 63 -17.83 -31.50 -7.43
N LEU A 64 -18.42 -30.57 -6.68
CA LEU A 64 -19.82 -30.65 -6.25
C LEU A 64 -20.79 -30.57 -7.44
N GLN A 65 -20.50 -29.72 -8.42
CA GLN A 65 -21.33 -29.57 -9.63
C GLN A 65 -21.24 -30.79 -10.54
N VAL A 66 -20.05 -31.40 -10.68
CA VAL A 66 -19.90 -32.67 -11.42
C VAL A 66 -20.69 -33.79 -10.75
N ALA A 67 -20.61 -33.90 -9.41
CA ALA A 67 -21.38 -34.88 -8.66
C ALA A 67 -22.90 -34.64 -8.83
N ALA A 68 -23.37 -33.40 -8.65
CA ALA A 68 -24.78 -33.07 -8.82
C ALA A 68 -25.29 -33.37 -10.24
N GLY A 69 -24.51 -33.07 -11.28
CA GLY A 69 -24.87 -33.39 -12.66
C GLY A 69 -24.94 -34.89 -12.93
N ALA A 70 -24.02 -35.68 -12.36
CA ALA A 70 -23.99 -37.13 -12.53
C ALA A 70 -25.15 -37.85 -11.82
N PHE A 71 -25.59 -37.35 -10.65
CA PHE A 71 -26.67 -37.95 -9.87
C PHE A 71 -28.06 -37.38 -10.17
N LEU A 72 -28.17 -36.25 -10.89
CA LEU A 72 -29.44 -35.62 -11.25
C LEU A 72 -30.44 -36.59 -11.93
N PRO A 73 -30.04 -37.43 -12.92
CA PRO A 73 -30.97 -38.35 -13.57
C PRO A 73 -31.52 -39.41 -12.61
N THR A 74 -30.67 -39.91 -11.72
CA THR A 74 -31.03 -40.93 -10.72
C THR A 74 -32.02 -40.38 -9.69
N ILE A 75 -31.79 -39.14 -9.23
CA ILE A 75 -32.67 -38.46 -8.28
C ILE A 75 -34.04 -38.19 -8.90
N VAL A 76 -34.09 -37.62 -10.11
CA VAL A 76 -35.34 -37.34 -10.83
C VAL A 76 -36.13 -38.63 -11.08
N ASN A 77 -35.45 -39.72 -11.47
CA ASN A 77 -36.10 -41.01 -11.71
C ASN A 77 -36.62 -41.65 -10.40
N SER A 78 -35.88 -41.53 -9.30
CA SER A 78 -36.32 -42.04 -8.00
C SER A 78 -37.55 -41.31 -7.46
N ILE A 79 -37.62 -39.98 -7.65
CA ILE A 79 -38.78 -39.16 -7.25
C ILE A 79 -39.99 -39.49 -8.14
N ALA A 80 -39.79 -39.62 -9.46
CA ALA A 80 -40.87 -40.01 -10.38
C ALA A 80 -41.47 -41.39 -10.00
N ASN A 81 -40.62 -42.37 -9.66
CA ASN A 81 -41.06 -43.71 -9.24
C ASN A 81 -41.74 -43.71 -7.86
N ALA A 82 -41.30 -42.86 -6.93
CA ALA A 82 -41.91 -42.74 -5.60
C ALA A 82 -43.32 -42.12 -5.66
N ILE A 83 -43.56 -41.21 -6.61
CA ILE A 83 -44.85 -40.55 -6.81
C ILE A 83 -45.82 -41.45 -7.61
N ALA A 84 -45.30 -42.29 -8.51
CA ALA A 84 -46.11 -43.25 -9.27
C ALA A 84 -46.51 -44.52 -8.47
N GLY A 85 -45.94 -44.71 -7.27
CA GLY A 85 -46.07 -45.94 -6.48
C GLY A 85 -47.19 -45.98 -5.44
N THR A 86 -48.06 -44.98 -5.38
CA THR A 86 -49.21 -44.98 -4.46
C THR A 86 -50.50 -45.23 -5.23
N ASP A 87 -50.81 -46.49 -5.53
CA ASP A 87 -52.18 -47.00 -5.51
C ASP A 87 -52.23 -48.55 -5.52
N ASP A 88 -52.91 -49.02 -4.48
CA ASP A 88 -53.63 -50.29 -4.24
C ASP A 88 -53.00 -51.57 -3.62
N PRO A 89 -53.73 -52.20 -2.67
CA PRO A 89 -53.30 -53.33 -1.86
C PRO A 89 -53.66 -54.70 -2.46
N GLN A 90 -52.89 -55.69 -2.00
CA GLN A 90 -53.05 -57.13 -2.13
C GLN A 90 -54.48 -57.62 -1.82
N PRO A 91 -54.96 -58.69 -2.49
CA PRO A 91 -55.14 -59.93 -1.74
C PRO A 91 -54.72 -61.22 -2.49
N GLU A 92 -54.40 -62.20 -1.65
CA GLU A 92 -54.01 -63.59 -1.91
C GLU A 92 -55.11 -64.49 -2.53
N PRO A 93 -54.75 -65.72 -2.97
CA PRO A 93 -55.53 -66.52 -3.92
C PRO A 93 -56.47 -67.53 -3.26
N SER A 94 -57.50 -67.99 -3.98
CA SER A 94 -58.03 -69.37 -3.96
C SER A 94 -59.22 -69.55 -4.91
N GLY A 95 -59.26 -70.67 -5.64
CA GLY A 95 -60.53 -71.33 -5.97
C GLY A 95 -60.94 -71.46 -7.45
N SER A 96 -60.29 -72.39 -8.16
CA SER A 96 -60.81 -73.30 -9.20
C SER A 96 -62.31 -73.26 -9.59
N SER A 97 -62.61 -73.12 -10.90
CA SER A 97 -63.17 -74.22 -11.74
C SER A 97 -63.40 -73.83 -13.22
N SER A 98 -62.86 -74.67 -14.11
CA SER A 98 -63.07 -74.85 -15.57
C SER A 98 -64.52 -75.34 -15.92
N PRO A 99 -64.94 -75.64 -17.19
CA PRO A 99 -64.33 -75.49 -18.53
C PRO A 99 -65.28 -74.99 -19.67
N SER A 100 -64.79 -75.05 -20.92
CA SER A 100 -65.48 -75.09 -22.25
C SER A 100 -65.88 -73.75 -22.89
N ALA A 101 -65.61 -73.45 -24.17
CA ALA A 101 -65.14 -74.25 -25.31
C ALA A 101 -64.45 -73.38 -26.40
N LEU A 102 -63.63 -74.03 -27.23
CA LEU A 102 -63.07 -73.61 -28.54
C LEU A 102 -64.21 -73.41 -29.59
N PRO A 103 -64.02 -72.76 -30.78
CA PRO A 103 -63.01 -73.14 -31.79
C PRO A 103 -62.27 -72.00 -32.54
N THR A 104 -61.01 -72.29 -32.90
CA THR A 104 -60.40 -72.20 -34.27
C THR A 104 -60.31 -70.89 -35.05
N SER A 105 -59.07 -70.45 -35.35
CA SER A 105 -58.43 -70.40 -36.70
C SER A 105 -57.11 -69.58 -36.63
N THR A 106 -55.93 -70.17 -36.84
CA THR A 106 -55.20 -70.41 -38.11
C THR A 106 -54.16 -69.29 -38.42
N PRO A 107 -52.93 -69.59 -38.92
CA PRO A 107 -51.70 -68.85 -38.60
C PRO A 107 -51.04 -68.09 -39.77
N SER A 108 -49.95 -67.36 -39.42
CA SER A 108 -48.82 -66.87 -40.27
C SER A 108 -49.07 -65.62 -41.16
N PRO A 109 -48.02 -64.86 -41.59
CA PRO A 109 -46.57 -65.13 -41.51
C PRO A 109 -45.67 -63.98 -40.97
N THR A 110 -44.44 -64.39 -40.65
CA THR A 110 -43.18 -63.66 -40.56
C THR A 110 -43.02 -62.49 -41.54
N SER A 111 -42.48 -61.37 -41.05
CA SER A 111 -41.91 -60.28 -41.85
C SER A 111 -40.56 -59.83 -41.27
N PRO A 112 -39.62 -59.37 -42.13
CA PRO A 112 -38.16 -59.45 -41.94
C PRO A 112 -37.59 -58.34 -41.03
N PRO A 113 -36.33 -58.47 -40.55
CA PRO A 113 -35.68 -57.43 -39.77
C PRO A 113 -35.51 -56.18 -40.63
N SER A 114 -36.15 -55.08 -40.22
CA SER A 114 -35.88 -53.75 -40.75
C SER A 114 -34.42 -53.42 -40.43
N GLN A 115 -33.61 -53.41 -41.47
CA GLN A 115 -32.25 -52.88 -41.43
C GLN A 115 -32.32 -51.46 -40.90
N THR A 116 -31.69 -51.22 -39.76
CA THR A 116 -31.48 -49.89 -39.19
C THR A 116 -30.56 -49.15 -40.14
N THR A 117 -31.15 -48.41 -41.09
CA THR A 117 -30.45 -47.40 -41.88
C THR A 117 -29.69 -46.52 -40.87
N GLY A 118 -28.35 -46.54 -40.93
CA GLY A 118 -27.48 -45.96 -39.92
C GLY A 118 -27.99 -44.59 -39.47
N ASP A 119 -28.40 -44.51 -38.21
CA ASP A 119 -29.03 -43.32 -37.65
C ASP A 119 -27.94 -42.27 -37.40
N LEU A 120 -27.60 -41.53 -38.46
CA LEU A 120 -26.58 -40.47 -38.46
C LEU A 120 -26.96 -39.28 -37.56
N THR A 121 -28.18 -39.22 -37.03
CA THR A 121 -28.63 -38.17 -36.09
C THR A 121 -27.83 -38.18 -34.78
N TRP A 122 -27.46 -39.36 -34.28
CA TRP A 122 -26.56 -39.51 -33.14
C TRP A 122 -25.18 -38.89 -33.42
N LEU A 123 -24.65 -39.07 -34.63
CA LEU A 123 -23.33 -38.56 -35.01
C LEU A 123 -23.32 -37.04 -35.15
N LEU A 124 -24.39 -36.46 -35.72
CA LEU A 124 -24.55 -35.01 -35.86
C LEU A 124 -24.75 -34.30 -34.50
N THR A 125 -25.45 -34.92 -33.56
CA THR A 125 -25.63 -34.38 -32.20
C THR A 125 -24.31 -34.37 -31.42
N VAL A 126 -23.54 -35.46 -31.47
CA VAL A 126 -22.21 -35.52 -30.86
C VAL A 126 -21.27 -34.48 -31.50
N LEU A 127 -21.26 -34.37 -32.83
CA LEU A 127 -20.44 -33.38 -33.54
C LEU A 127 -20.81 -31.94 -33.15
N GLY A 128 -22.11 -31.64 -33.00
CA GLY A 128 -22.60 -30.34 -32.56
C GLY A 128 -22.16 -29.98 -31.14
N ILE A 129 -22.20 -30.95 -30.21
CA ILE A 129 -21.71 -30.75 -28.83
C ILE A 129 -20.20 -30.51 -28.81
N VAL A 130 -19.43 -31.29 -29.58
CA VAL A 130 -17.99 -31.10 -29.69
C VAL A 130 -17.65 -29.73 -30.29
N ALA A 131 -18.35 -29.31 -31.34
CA ALA A 131 -18.17 -28.00 -31.95
C ALA A 131 -18.51 -26.85 -30.97
N ALA A 132 -19.59 -26.99 -30.18
CA ALA A 132 -19.96 -26.02 -29.16
C ALA A 132 -18.91 -25.91 -28.05
N LEU A 133 -18.35 -27.05 -27.59
CA LEU A 133 -17.28 -27.06 -26.59
C LEU A 133 -16.01 -26.40 -27.10
N ILE A 134 -15.63 -26.67 -28.35
CA ILE A 134 -14.47 -26.02 -28.99
C ILE A 134 -14.69 -24.51 -29.08
N LEU A 135 -15.90 -24.07 -29.44
CA LEU A 135 -16.24 -22.65 -29.55
C LEU A 135 -16.19 -21.95 -28.18
N VAL A 136 -16.66 -22.60 -27.11
CA VAL A 136 -16.55 -22.09 -25.73
C VAL A 136 -15.09 -21.96 -25.31
N VAL A 137 -14.27 -23.00 -25.54
CA VAL A 137 -12.83 -22.95 -25.23
C VAL A 137 -12.14 -21.83 -26.02
N ALA A 138 -12.49 -21.65 -27.30
CA ALA A 138 -11.95 -20.58 -28.14
C ALA A 138 -12.36 -19.18 -27.63
N LEU A 139 -13.62 -18.98 -27.21
CA LEU A 139 -14.09 -17.73 -26.60
C LEU A 139 -13.37 -17.42 -25.27
N ILE A 140 -13.11 -18.45 -24.45
CA ILE A 140 -12.36 -18.32 -23.20
C ILE A 140 -10.89 -17.97 -23.48
N ALA A 141 -10.25 -18.65 -24.45
CA ALA A 141 -8.90 -18.34 -24.88
C ALA A 141 -8.80 -16.90 -25.40
N LEU A 142 -9.75 -16.47 -26.25
CA LEU A 142 -9.80 -15.11 -26.80
C LEU A 142 -10.01 -14.06 -25.70
N SER A 143 -10.97 -14.26 -24.80
CA SER A 143 -11.23 -13.35 -23.68
C SER A 143 -10.06 -13.26 -22.69
N SER A 144 -9.39 -14.38 -22.38
CA SER A 144 -8.20 -14.40 -21.53
C SER A 144 -7.00 -13.70 -22.18
N HIS A 145 -6.85 -13.80 -23.51
CA HIS A 145 -5.78 -13.14 -24.24
C HIS A 145 -5.99 -11.61 -24.31
N VAL A 146 -7.22 -11.17 -24.58
CA VAL A 146 -7.58 -9.74 -24.63
C VAL A 146 -7.49 -9.11 -23.23
N THR A 147 -8.12 -9.73 -22.22
CA THR A 147 -8.06 -9.23 -20.83
C THR A 147 -6.65 -9.35 -20.23
N GLY A 148 -5.88 -10.37 -20.62
CA GLY A 148 -4.49 -10.56 -20.21
C GLY A 148 -3.55 -9.48 -20.77
N ARG A 149 -3.81 -8.95 -21.97
CA ARG A 149 -3.06 -7.81 -22.53
C ARG A 149 -3.40 -6.51 -21.80
N ALA A 150 -4.67 -6.23 -21.56
CA ALA A 150 -5.11 -5.05 -20.80
C ALA A 150 -4.60 -5.06 -19.34
N ARG A 151 -4.60 -6.22 -18.68
CA ARG A 151 -4.04 -6.35 -17.32
C ARG A 151 -2.53 -6.18 -17.29
N ARG A 152 -1.82 -6.63 -18.33
CA ARG A 152 -0.36 -6.46 -18.44
C ARG A 152 0.03 -4.99 -18.60
N SER A 153 -0.67 -4.22 -19.45
CA SER A 153 -0.41 -2.79 -19.60
C SER A 153 -0.71 -1.99 -18.33
N ILE A 154 -1.80 -2.31 -17.61
CA ILE A 154 -2.13 -1.67 -16.33
C ILE A 154 -1.08 -1.99 -15.25
N ARG A 155 -0.53 -3.21 -15.22
CA ARG A 155 0.55 -3.55 -14.28
C ARG A 155 1.84 -2.81 -14.63
N ALA A 156 2.20 -2.75 -15.92
CA ALA A 156 3.37 -2.02 -16.39
C ALA A 156 3.27 -0.52 -16.08
N SER A 157 2.12 0.11 -16.30
CA SER A 157 1.90 1.52 -15.96
C SER A 157 1.90 1.77 -14.46
N ARG A 158 1.37 0.84 -13.65
CA ARG A 158 1.45 0.93 -12.18
C ARG A 158 2.87 0.79 -11.67
N THR A 159 3.67 -0.10 -12.24
CA THR A 159 5.08 -0.24 -11.86
C THR A 159 5.87 1.02 -12.22
N GLN A 160 5.64 1.60 -13.40
CA GLN A 160 6.26 2.87 -13.81
C GLN A 160 5.83 4.03 -12.92
N ALA A 161 4.53 4.17 -12.63
CA ALA A 161 4.04 5.20 -11.72
C ALA A 161 4.60 5.02 -10.30
N ALA A 162 4.82 3.78 -9.85
CA ALA A 162 5.44 3.51 -8.55
C ALA A 162 6.93 3.88 -8.53
N THR A 163 7.68 3.62 -9.61
CA THR A 163 9.09 4.03 -9.70
C THR A 163 9.22 5.54 -9.74
N GLU A 164 8.41 6.24 -10.55
CA GLU A 164 8.43 7.70 -10.63
C GLU A 164 8.09 8.35 -9.28
N ARG A 165 7.12 7.79 -8.53
CA ARG A 165 6.80 8.26 -7.17
C ARG A 165 7.96 8.05 -6.23
N ALA A 166 8.55 6.85 -6.21
CA ALA A 166 9.70 6.56 -5.37
C ALA A 166 10.90 7.47 -5.68
N THR A 167 11.13 7.81 -6.96
CA THR A 167 12.16 8.77 -7.35
C THR A 167 11.84 10.17 -6.85
N ARG A 168 10.60 10.66 -7.04
CA ARG A 168 10.17 11.96 -6.51
C ARG A 168 10.26 12.04 -4.99
N ASP A 169 9.90 10.98 -4.28
CA ASP A 169 9.99 10.91 -2.82
C ASP A 169 11.45 11.01 -2.36
N ARG A 170 12.39 10.35 -3.07
CA ARG A 170 13.83 10.46 -2.79
C ARG A 170 14.36 11.87 -3.03
N LEU A 171 13.97 12.51 -4.14
CA LEU A 171 14.38 13.88 -4.45
C LEU A 171 13.83 14.87 -3.41
N THR A 172 12.56 14.71 -3.01
CA THR A 172 11.93 15.52 -1.96
C THR A 172 12.64 15.33 -0.62
N ALA A 173 12.96 14.10 -0.23
CA ALA A 173 13.70 13.82 0.99
C ALA A 173 15.12 14.41 0.96
N ALA A 174 15.81 14.31 -0.18
CA ALA A 174 17.14 14.90 -0.34
C ALA A 174 17.10 16.44 -0.28
N TRP A 175 16.10 17.06 -0.91
CA TRP A 175 15.82 18.50 -0.82
C TRP A 175 15.58 18.94 0.62
N GLN A 176 14.73 18.22 1.35
CA GLN A 176 14.49 18.49 2.76
C GLN A 176 15.79 18.37 3.58
N GLY A 177 16.65 17.40 3.27
CA GLY A 177 17.96 17.28 3.89
C GLY A 177 18.86 18.52 3.76
N PHE A 178 18.73 19.30 2.67
CA PHE A 178 19.43 20.59 2.54
C PHE A 178 18.83 21.68 3.42
N HIS A 179 17.50 21.73 3.56
CA HIS A 179 16.85 22.63 4.51
C HIS A 179 17.25 22.32 5.95
N ASP A 180 17.20 21.05 6.34
CA ASP A 180 17.57 20.61 7.69
C ASP A 180 19.04 20.94 8.00
N ARG A 181 19.93 20.77 7.01
CA ARG A 181 21.35 21.13 7.13
C ARG A 181 21.55 22.65 7.28
N HIS A 182 20.81 23.45 6.52
CA HIS A 182 20.84 24.90 6.66
C HIS A 182 20.38 25.32 8.07
N ASP A 183 19.28 24.75 8.56
CA ASP A 183 18.78 25.03 9.92
C ASP A 183 19.76 24.58 11.01
N GLU A 184 20.44 23.45 10.82
CA GLU A 184 21.54 23.02 11.69
C GLU A 184 22.68 24.03 11.72
N LEU A 185 23.12 24.55 10.58
CA LEU A 185 24.17 25.56 10.51
C LEU A 185 23.76 26.86 11.21
N LEU A 186 22.53 27.32 11.00
CA LEU A 186 22.01 28.50 11.70
C LEU A 186 21.94 28.27 13.22
N ARG A 187 21.57 27.06 13.67
CA ARG A 187 21.60 26.69 15.09
C ARG A 187 23.02 26.69 15.65
N LYS A 188 24.01 26.20 14.91
CA LYS A 188 25.43 26.25 15.33
C LYS A 188 25.94 27.69 15.48
N ILE A 189 25.63 28.56 14.52
CA ILE A 189 25.97 29.99 14.59
C ILE A 189 25.26 30.67 15.76
N LEU A 190 23.98 30.38 15.94
CA LEU A 190 23.23 30.90 17.08
C LEU A 190 23.87 30.48 18.39
N HIS A 191 24.24 29.21 18.51
CA HIS A 191 24.94 28.69 19.67
C HIS A 191 26.29 29.39 19.89
N SER A 192 27.12 29.55 18.85
CA SER A 192 28.44 30.16 19.00
C SER A 192 28.41 31.63 19.38
N GLU A 193 27.37 32.36 18.98
CA GLU A 193 27.21 33.77 19.32
C GLU A 193 26.47 34.00 20.63
N THR A 194 25.78 33.00 21.20
CA THR A 194 25.07 33.12 22.48
C THR A 194 25.80 32.44 23.63
N ASN A 195 26.68 31.49 23.33
CA ASN A 195 27.50 30.82 24.32
C ASN A 195 28.72 31.67 24.69
N TRP A 196 28.77 32.11 25.95
CA TRP A 196 29.87 32.92 26.50
C TRP A 196 31.24 32.26 26.36
N ASP A 197 31.32 30.94 26.54
CA ASP A 197 32.58 30.23 26.35
C ASP A 197 33.06 30.36 24.89
N SER A 198 32.17 30.19 23.91
CA SER A 198 32.52 30.33 22.50
C SER A 198 32.99 31.75 22.17
N LEU A 199 32.29 32.78 22.65
CA LEU A 199 32.63 34.18 22.42
C LEU A 199 34.02 34.53 22.97
N PHE A 200 34.38 34.03 24.16
CA PHE A 200 35.63 34.38 24.81
C PHE A 200 36.82 33.51 24.41
N PHE A 201 36.62 32.24 24.07
CA PHE A 201 37.71 31.36 23.62
C PHE A 201 37.98 31.44 22.12
N HIS A 202 36.97 31.80 21.33
CA HIS A 202 37.02 31.83 19.87
C HIS A 202 36.45 33.15 19.30
N PRO A 203 36.94 34.33 19.74
CA PRO A 203 36.39 35.62 19.33
C PRO A 203 36.49 35.88 17.82
N ALA A 204 37.47 35.27 17.15
CA ALA A 204 37.62 35.36 15.70
C ALA A 204 36.40 34.83 14.92
N LEU A 205 35.56 33.98 15.53
CA LEU A 205 34.38 33.42 14.89
C LEU A 205 33.22 34.43 14.77
N THR A 206 33.22 35.49 15.59
CA THR A 206 32.20 36.55 15.56
C THR A 206 32.70 37.86 14.98
N ASP A 207 34.01 37.97 14.74
CA ASP A 207 34.62 39.16 14.16
C ASP A 207 34.50 39.18 12.62
N PRO A 208 33.75 40.13 12.03
CA PRO A 208 33.61 40.24 10.58
C PRO A 208 34.89 40.70 9.87
N ASN A 209 35.91 41.18 10.58
CA ASN A 209 37.20 41.54 9.98
C ASN A 209 38.07 40.33 9.68
N VAL A 210 37.78 39.17 10.29
CA VAL A 210 38.49 37.92 10.00
C VAL A 210 38.03 37.40 8.63
N PRO A 211 38.93 37.17 7.66
CA PRO A 211 38.55 36.81 6.30
C PRO A 211 37.69 35.55 6.19
N GLU A 212 37.99 34.52 7.00
CA GLU A 212 37.23 33.27 7.01
C GLU A 212 35.82 33.47 7.55
N THR A 213 35.67 34.28 8.60
CA THR A 213 34.37 34.63 9.20
C THR A 213 33.56 35.49 8.25
N TYR A 214 34.18 36.47 7.59
CA TYR A 214 33.52 37.27 6.56
C TYR A 214 32.98 36.40 5.41
N ARG A 215 33.79 35.45 4.91
CA ARG A 215 33.36 34.49 3.87
C ARG A 215 32.20 33.62 4.33
N MET A 216 32.23 33.15 5.57
CA MET A 216 31.12 32.42 6.18
C MET A 216 29.84 33.27 6.24
N LEU A 217 29.92 34.53 6.67
CA LEU A 217 28.76 35.43 6.73
C LEU A 217 28.19 35.74 5.33
N LEU A 218 29.04 35.89 4.33
CA LEU A 218 28.61 36.04 2.94
C LEU A 218 27.90 34.77 2.42
N ALA A 219 28.47 33.59 2.67
CA ALA A 219 27.88 32.33 2.26
C ALA A 219 26.54 32.06 2.98
N MET A 220 26.46 32.37 4.27
CA MET A 220 25.21 32.33 5.05
C MET A 220 24.14 33.23 4.41
N ARG A 221 24.50 34.47 4.07
CA ARG A 221 23.56 35.40 3.41
C ARG A 221 23.11 34.89 2.04
N ALA A 222 24.03 34.36 1.24
CA ALA A 222 23.71 33.81 -0.07
C ALA A 222 22.76 32.61 0.03
N ALA A 223 23.02 31.67 0.94
CA ALA A 223 22.14 30.54 1.21
C ALA A 223 20.76 30.99 1.73
N GLY A 224 20.72 32.02 2.60
CA GLY A 224 19.48 32.62 3.12
C GLY A 224 18.60 33.21 2.01
N VAL A 225 19.17 34.06 1.16
CA VAL A 225 18.43 34.66 0.03
C VAL A 225 17.89 33.58 -0.90
N LEU A 226 18.69 32.56 -1.20
CA LEU A 226 18.26 31.48 -2.06
C LEU A 226 17.16 30.63 -1.42
N ARG A 227 17.23 30.37 -0.11
CA ARG A 227 16.18 29.63 0.63
C ARG A 227 14.81 30.28 0.46
N ASP A 228 14.73 31.60 0.61
CA ASP A 228 13.48 32.35 0.54
C ASP A 228 12.84 32.23 -0.86
N THR A 229 13.66 32.10 -1.90
CA THR A 229 13.21 31.90 -3.29
C THR A 229 13.00 30.43 -3.67
N ALA A 230 13.64 29.50 -2.97
CA ALA A 230 13.72 28.11 -3.39
C ALA A 230 12.42 27.33 -3.14
N GLY A 231 11.66 27.68 -2.10
CA GLY A 231 10.34 27.08 -1.83
C GLY A 231 10.36 25.54 -1.82
N GLU A 232 9.39 24.94 -2.50
CA GLU A 232 9.29 23.49 -2.70
C GLU A 232 10.20 23.01 -3.84
N LEU A 233 10.50 21.70 -3.86
CA LEU A 233 11.28 21.06 -4.92
C LEU A 233 10.69 21.42 -6.31
N PRO A 234 11.50 21.90 -7.28
CA PRO A 234 10.97 22.29 -8.58
C PRO A 234 10.34 21.10 -9.34
N ILE A 235 9.20 21.33 -9.98
CA ILE A 235 8.33 20.27 -10.55
C ILE A 235 8.98 19.57 -11.77
N ALA A 236 9.93 20.21 -12.44
CA ALA A 236 10.49 19.78 -13.72
C ALA A 236 11.86 19.07 -13.62
N LEU A 237 12.24 18.52 -12.46
CA LEU A 237 13.49 17.76 -12.34
C LEU A 237 13.39 16.37 -12.96
N SER A 238 14.45 15.96 -13.64
CA SER A 238 14.60 14.60 -14.17
C SER A 238 15.10 13.66 -13.06
N GLU A 239 14.90 12.35 -13.23
CA GLU A 239 15.32 11.34 -12.25
C GLU A 239 16.83 11.37 -11.94
N ASP A 240 17.63 11.74 -12.94
CA ASP A 240 19.10 11.80 -12.86
C ASP A 240 19.64 13.18 -12.47
N THR A 241 18.77 14.14 -12.12
CA THR A 241 19.23 15.50 -11.79
C THR A 241 19.97 15.49 -10.45
N ASP A 242 21.25 15.89 -10.49
CA ASP A 242 22.00 16.15 -9.27
C ASP A 242 21.51 17.46 -8.63
N LEU A 243 20.97 17.37 -7.41
CA LEU A 243 20.49 18.54 -6.67
C LEU A 243 21.60 19.56 -6.40
N LEU A 244 22.88 19.14 -6.38
CA LEU A 244 24.02 20.05 -6.21
C LEU A 244 24.24 21.01 -7.37
N GLU A 245 23.64 20.75 -8.54
CA GLU A 245 23.63 21.70 -9.66
C GLU A 245 22.67 22.87 -9.41
N LEU A 246 21.68 22.69 -8.52
CA LEU A 246 20.75 23.74 -8.17
C LEU A 246 21.44 24.80 -7.30
N PRO A 247 21.10 26.10 -7.48
CA PRO A 247 21.74 27.19 -6.73
C PRO A 247 21.64 27.04 -5.21
N TYR A 248 20.48 26.66 -4.68
CA TYR A 248 20.26 26.59 -3.24
C TYR A 248 21.05 25.46 -2.55
N PRO A 249 20.95 24.18 -2.93
CA PRO A 249 21.77 23.11 -2.38
C PRO A 249 23.27 23.39 -2.47
N LYS A 250 23.74 23.94 -3.59
CA LYS A 250 25.13 24.37 -3.76
C LYS A 250 25.54 25.41 -2.73
N ALA A 251 24.73 26.46 -2.55
CA ALA A 251 24.99 27.51 -1.57
C ALA A 251 25.00 26.98 -0.12
N VAL A 252 24.14 26.01 0.22
CA VAL A 252 24.16 25.36 1.54
C VAL A 252 25.46 24.59 1.77
N VAL A 253 25.98 23.89 0.75
CA VAL A 253 27.27 23.20 0.84
C VAL A 253 28.43 24.19 0.99
N GLU A 254 28.44 25.26 0.19
CA GLU A 254 29.43 26.34 0.29
C GLU A 254 29.39 27.01 1.68
N PHE A 255 28.20 27.24 2.22
CA PHE A 255 28.01 27.76 3.57
C PHE A 255 28.55 26.80 4.63
N ASN A 256 28.28 25.49 4.54
CA ASN A 256 28.84 24.50 5.46
C ASN A 256 30.38 24.51 5.43
N LEU A 257 30.98 24.53 4.23
CA LEU A 257 32.44 24.57 4.08
C LEU A 257 33.04 25.86 4.65
N ALA A 258 32.38 27.00 4.44
CA ALA A 258 32.82 28.27 4.98
C ALA A 258 32.71 28.32 6.51
N TRP A 259 31.64 27.76 7.09
CA TRP A 259 31.50 27.57 8.54
C TRP A 259 32.66 26.74 9.10
N ASP A 260 32.93 25.57 8.53
CA ASP A 260 33.99 24.69 9.01
C ASP A 260 35.38 25.34 8.90
N ALA A 261 35.60 26.16 7.87
CA ALA A 261 36.85 26.93 7.71
C ALA A 261 36.98 28.03 8.77
N ALA A 262 35.91 28.79 9.01
CA ALA A 262 35.88 29.82 10.04
C ALA A 262 36.09 29.22 11.44
N GLU A 263 35.40 28.12 11.76
CA GLU A 263 35.52 27.45 13.05
C GLU A 263 36.95 26.92 13.29
N ARG A 264 37.55 26.25 12.30
CA ARG A 264 38.95 25.79 12.39
C ARG A 264 39.92 26.96 12.59
N ASN A 265 39.73 28.06 11.86
CA ASN A 265 40.57 29.23 12.02
C ASN A 265 40.43 29.86 13.41
N ALA A 266 39.19 30.00 13.90
CA ALA A 266 38.92 30.55 15.22
C ALA A 266 39.51 29.67 16.34
N ARG A 267 39.44 28.34 16.21
CA ARG A 267 40.10 27.41 17.14
C ARG A 267 41.63 27.53 17.09
N ARG A 268 42.22 27.70 15.90
CA ARG A 268 43.67 27.87 15.72
C ARG A 268 44.20 29.17 16.32
N LEU A 269 43.43 30.26 16.16
CA LEU A 269 43.74 31.58 16.73
C LEU A 269 43.50 31.58 18.25
N GLY A 270 42.40 30.99 18.70
CA GLY A 270 42.00 30.99 20.11
C GLY A 270 42.00 32.42 20.68
N GLN A 271 42.72 32.61 21.79
CA GLN A 271 42.90 33.91 22.44
C GLN A 271 44.23 34.60 22.10
N LYS A 272 44.96 34.16 21.07
CA LYS A 272 46.31 34.68 20.76
C LYS A 272 46.32 36.17 20.40
N GLY A 273 45.22 36.69 19.86
CA GLY A 273 45.06 38.11 19.52
C GLY A 273 44.63 39.01 20.69
N ILE A 274 44.27 38.44 21.85
CA ILE A 274 43.74 39.20 22.99
C ILE A 274 44.89 39.66 23.90
N PRO A 275 44.98 40.94 24.27
CA PRO A 275 45.92 41.44 25.27
C PRO A 275 45.86 40.68 26.61
N VAL A 276 47.00 40.55 27.29
CA VAL A 276 47.09 39.79 28.56
C VAL A 276 46.16 40.36 29.64
N ALA A 277 46.05 41.68 29.72
CA ALA A 277 45.16 42.36 30.67
C ALA A 277 43.69 41.95 30.43
N GLU A 278 43.25 41.97 29.17
CA GLU A 278 41.90 41.63 28.78
C GLU A 278 41.58 40.14 28.99
N ARG A 279 42.56 39.24 28.82
CA ARG A 279 42.37 37.82 29.19
C ARG A 279 42.08 37.61 30.68
N THR A 280 42.66 38.46 31.54
CA THR A 280 42.35 38.45 32.98
C THR A 280 40.92 38.92 33.23
N LEU A 281 40.49 39.99 32.54
CA LEU A 281 39.11 40.49 32.60
C LEU A 281 38.11 39.43 32.14
N ILE A 282 38.39 38.73 31.04
CA ILE A 282 37.57 37.62 30.52
C ILE A 282 37.38 36.52 31.58
N LYS A 283 38.46 36.18 32.31
CA LYS A 283 38.39 35.17 33.38
C LYS A 283 37.52 35.66 34.55
N GLU A 284 37.61 36.94 34.91
CA GLU A 284 36.76 37.53 35.94
C GLU A 284 35.28 37.56 35.50
N ILE A 285 35.00 37.98 34.27
CA ILE A 285 33.67 37.98 33.67
C ILE A 285 33.05 36.59 33.76
N ARG A 286 33.78 35.56 33.33
CA ARG A 286 33.30 34.17 33.42
C ARG A 286 32.91 33.78 34.84
N THR A 287 33.77 34.09 35.82
CA THR A 287 33.50 33.75 37.23
C THR A 287 32.23 34.44 37.74
N LEU A 288 32.01 35.69 37.32
CA LEU A 288 30.80 36.45 37.67
C LEU A 288 29.55 35.92 36.97
N LEU A 289 29.66 35.49 35.71
CA LEU A 289 28.57 34.87 34.96
C LEU A 289 28.20 33.51 35.55
N ASP A 290 29.18 32.66 35.87
CA ASP A 290 28.98 31.37 36.55
C ASP A 290 28.26 31.57 37.90
N LEU A 291 28.66 32.59 38.67
CA LEU A 291 27.98 32.95 39.92
C LEU A 291 26.57 33.50 39.70
N ALA A 292 26.33 34.24 38.63
CA ALA A 292 25.01 34.76 38.28
C ALA A 292 24.04 33.65 37.83
N GLU A 293 24.53 32.60 37.17
CA GLU A 293 23.75 31.44 36.73
C GLU A 293 23.54 30.39 37.85
N ASN A 294 24.38 30.40 38.89
CA ASN A 294 24.27 29.46 40.00
C ASN A 294 22.97 29.64 40.81
N SER A 295 22.09 28.64 40.77
CA SER A 295 20.82 28.63 41.49
C SER A 295 20.95 28.51 43.01
N ALA A 296 22.12 28.09 43.52
CA ALA A 296 22.39 28.02 44.95
C ALA A 296 22.81 29.36 45.56
N ALA A 297 23.19 30.34 44.73
CA ALA A 297 23.57 31.68 45.19
C ALA A 297 22.32 32.53 45.50
N SER A 298 22.48 33.51 46.40
CA SER A 298 21.38 34.42 46.75
C SER A 298 20.97 35.29 45.56
N GLN A 299 19.69 35.68 45.48
CA GLN A 299 19.19 36.50 44.37
C GLN A 299 19.94 37.85 44.25
N THR A 300 20.29 38.45 45.40
CA THR A 300 21.05 39.69 45.46
C THR A 300 22.46 39.51 44.90
N GLU A 301 23.16 38.45 45.29
CA GLU A 301 24.51 38.12 44.81
C GLU A 301 24.53 37.84 43.31
N ARG A 302 23.54 37.10 42.80
CA ARG A 302 23.37 36.85 41.36
C ARG A 302 23.20 38.16 40.58
N SER A 303 22.33 39.05 41.06
CA SER A 303 22.06 40.35 40.41
C SER A 303 23.27 41.30 40.44
N LEU A 304 24.07 41.27 41.51
CA LEU A 304 25.30 42.05 41.63
C LEU A 304 26.38 41.52 40.70
N SER A 305 26.58 40.20 40.69
CA SER A 305 27.54 39.52 39.82
C SER A 305 27.23 39.79 38.35
N TYR A 306 25.95 39.72 37.97
CA TYR A 306 25.47 40.08 36.65
C TYR A 306 25.81 41.52 36.24
N ARG A 307 25.44 42.51 37.07
CA ARG A 307 25.71 43.93 36.76
C ARG A 307 27.20 44.21 36.65
N ARG A 308 28.03 43.54 37.46
CA ARG A 308 29.49 43.65 37.38
C ARG A 308 30.02 43.01 36.10
N ALA A 309 29.53 41.83 35.73
CA ALA A 309 29.92 41.17 34.49
C ALA A 309 29.63 42.04 33.26
N LEU A 310 28.44 42.66 33.18
CA LEU A 310 28.09 43.58 32.08
C LEU A 310 29.06 44.76 31.97
N LYS A 311 29.37 45.42 33.10
CA LYS A 311 30.34 46.53 33.10
C LYS A 311 31.73 46.12 32.61
N LEU A 312 32.16 44.91 32.97
CA LEU A 312 33.43 44.37 32.50
C LEU A 312 33.38 43.99 31.02
N ILE A 313 32.24 43.48 30.53
CA ILE A 313 32.03 43.20 29.10
C ILE A 313 32.08 44.50 28.28
N GLU A 314 31.47 45.58 28.76
CA GLU A 314 31.52 46.91 28.14
C GLU A 314 32.95 47.49 28.09
N SER A 315 33.85 47.02 28.97
CA SER A 315 35.26 47.45 28.99
C SER A 315 36.17 46.65 28.05
N LEU A 316 35.66 45.60 27.40
CA LEU A 316 36.42 44.83 26.43
C LEU A 316 36.52 45.60 25.10
N GLU A 317 37.73 45.76 24.58
CA GLU A 317 37.99 46.46 23.32
C GLU A 317 38.26 45.48 22.16
N SER A 318 38.87 44.33 22.44
CA SER A 318 39.31 43.39 21.39
C SER A 318 38.25 42.35 21.04
N VAL A 319 37.28 42.09 21.92
CA VAL A 319 36.26 41.06 21.73
C VAL A 319 34.92 41.70 21.41
N HIS A 320 34.42 41.46 20.18
CA HIS A 320 33.07 41.87 19.81
C HIS A 320 32.03 40.92 20.39
N VAL A 321 31.22 41.41 21.33
CA VAL A 321 30.07 40.68 21.89
C VAL A 321 28.79 41.07 21.14
N PRO A 322 28.12 40.14 20.45
CA PRO A 322 26.87 40.42 19.76
C PRO A 322 25.76 40.91 20.72
N PRO A 323 24.96 41.93 20.35
CA PRO A 323 23.87 42.44 21.21
C PRO A 323 22.87 41.35 21.66
N ARG A 324 22.67 40.33 20.81
CA ARG A 324 21.78 39.20 21.11
C ARG A 324 22.24 38.35 22.29
N ALA A 325 23.56 38.23 22.52
CA ALA A 325 24.11 37.49 23.65
C ALA A 325 23.74 38.18 24.97
N VAL A 326 23.89 39.51 25.00
CA VAL A 326 23.50 40.35 26.14
C VAL A 326 21.99 40.27 26.38
N ALA A 327 21.18 40.41 25.33
CA ALA A 327 19.73 40.34 25.43
C ALA A 327 19.22 38.98 25.96
N GLN A 328 19.86 37.87 25.56
CA GLN A 328 19.50 36.54 26.07
C GLN A 328 19.79 36.43 27.58
N LEU A 329 20.91 36.97 28.02
CA LEU A 329 21.30 36.96 29.42
C LEU A 329 20.37 37.85 30.28
N GLU A 330 20.00 39.04 29.79
CA GLU A 330 18.99 39.90 30.41
C GLU A 330 17.64 39.18 30.56
N GLY A 331 17.21 38.47 29.52
CA GLY A 331 15.96 37.69 29.52
C GLY A 331 15.97 36.61 30.60
N ARG A 332 17.07 35.87 30.75
CA ARG A 332 17.23 34.86 31.82
C ARG A 332 17.19 35.49 33.21
N GLN A 333 17.80 36.65 33.39
CA GLN A 333 17.77 37.36 34.67
C GLN A 333 16.35 37.81 35.04
N LYS A 334 15.59 38.38 34.08
CA LYS A 334 14.20 38.80 34.29
C LYS A 334 13.33 37.63 34.74
N LEU A 335 13.43 36.48 34.06
CA LEU A 335 12.73 35.25 34.43
C LEU A 335 13.11 34.76 35.84
N ALA A 336 14.39 34.88 36.23
CA ALA A 336 14.84 34.50 37.56
C ALA A 336 14.37 35.47 38.67
N VAL A 337 14.17 36.75 38.36
CA VAL A 337 13.63 37.76 39.29
C VAL A 337 12.11 37.63 39.41
N GLU A 338 11.41 37.28 38.33
CA GLU A 338 9.95 37.11 38.27
C GLU A 338 9.48 35.70 38.65
N GLY A 339 10.32 34.91 39.33
CA GLY A 339 10.01 33.55 39.78
C GLY A 339 8.62 33.41 40.42
N PRO A 340 8.00 32.21 40.31
CA PRO A 340 6.55 32.02 40.39
C PRO A 340 5.99 32.63 41.68
N ARG A 341 5.18 33.69 41.51
CA ARG A 341 4.31 34.18 42.58
C ARG A 341 3.27 33.08 42.82
N SER A 342 3.50 32.23 43.82
CA SER A 342 2.51 31.30 44.37
C SER A 342 1.38 32.05 45.05
#